data_AF-A0A6M1ZS96-F1
#
_entry.id   AF-A0A6M1ZS96-F1
#
_cell.length_a   1.000
_cell.length_b   1.000
_cell.length_c   1.000
_cell.angle_alpha   90.00
_cell.angle_beta   90.00
_cell.angle_gamma   90.00
#
_symmetry.space_group_name_H-M   'P 1'
#
loop_
_entity.id
_entity.type
_entity.pdbx_description
1 polymer ?
#
loop_
_entity_poly.entity_id
_entity_poly.type
_entity_poly.pdbx_seq_one_letter_code
_entity_poly.pdbx_strand_id
1 'polypeptide(L)' 'MEDKLQKLLDELIEGQKEKVLKCGRAFVPRLTGDDALQPNDYPELENNPHFRYEEGILAGLQSAQAAINALLKEETL' A
#
# COMPACT_ATOMS: atom_id res chain seq x y z
N MET A 1 7.70 11.63 19.53
CA MET A 1 6.42 11.83 18.80
C MET A 1 6.53 11.17 17.43
N GLU A 2 7.64 11.44 16.76
CA GLU A 2 8.18 10.73 15.59
C GLU A 2 7.95 9.20 15.60
N ASP A 3 8.50 8.46 16.56
CA ASP A 3 8.30 6.99 16.64
C ASP A 3 6.84 6.54 16.64
N LYS A 4 5.94 7.32 17.27
CA LYS A 4 4.51 6.99 17.32
C LYS A 4 3.83 7.24 15.97
N LEU A 5 4.23 8.30 15.26
CA LEU A 5 3.74 8.61 13.92
C LEU A 5 4.21 7.56 12.92
N GLN A 6 5.49 7.20 12.97
CA GLN A 6 6.06 6.19 12.08
C GLN A 6 5.35 4.85 12.28
N LYS A 7 5.19 4.42 13.53
CA LYS A 7 4.46 3.20 13.87
C LYS A 7 3.01 3.22 13.37
N LEU A 8 2.31 4.34 13.52
CA LEU A 8 0.95 4.49 13.02
C LEU A 8 0.89 4.37 11.49
N LEU A 9 1.83 4.99 10.77
CA LEU A 9 1.91 4.88 9.31
C LEU A 9 2.21 3.45 8.86
N ASP A 10 3.13 2.76 9.53
CA ASP A 10 3.44 1.37 9.25
C ASP A 10 2.20 0.48 9.46
N GLU A 11 1.47 0.65 10.56
CA GLU A 11 0.22 -0.08 10.83
C GLU A 11 -0.86 0.18 9.77
N LEU A 12 -1.01 1.43 9.32
CA LEU A 12 -1.94 1.80 8.25
C LEU A 12 -1.56 1.15 6.91
N ILE A 13 -0.27 1.14 6.57
CA ILE A 13 0.25 0.55 5.34
C ILE A 13 0.05 -0.96 5.35
N GLU A 14 0.40 -1.66 6.45
CA GLU A 14 0.20 -3.10 6.55
C GLU A 14 -1.28 -3.47 6.49
N GLY A 15 -2.14 -2.74 7.20
CA GLY A 15 -3.59 -2.95 7.11
C GLY A 15 -4.14 -2.72 5.70
N GLN A 16 -3.60 -1.75 4.96
CA GLN A 16 -4.01 -1.51 3.58
C GLN A 16 -3.49 -2.58 2.62
N LYS A 17 -2.26 -3.08 2.80
CA LYS A 17 -1.72 -4.23 2.05
C LYS A 17 -2.61 -5.46 2.18
N GLU A 18 -3.08 -5.75 3.39
CA GLU A 18 -4.01 -6.87 3.62
C GLU A 18 -5.34 -6.69 2.86
N LYS A 19 -5.87 -5.47 2.81
CA LYS A 19 -7.10 -5.18 2.03
C LYS A 19 -6.89 -5.35 0.54
N VAL A 20 -5.78 -4.83 0.00
CA VAL A 20 -5.42 -4.99 -1.42
C VAL A 20 -5.31 -6.47 -1.76
N LEU A 21 -4.58 -7.24 -0.95
CA LEU A 21 -4.41 -8.68 -1.16
C LEU A 21 -5.74 -9.44 -1.06
N LYS A 22 -6.57 -9.12 -0.07
CA LYS A 22 -7.91 -9.71 0.08
C LYS A 22 -8.82 -9.38 -1.10
N CYS A 23 -8.77 -8.14 -1.59
CA CYS A 23 -9.51 -7.69 -2.77
C CYS A 23 -9.03 -8.44 -4.01
N GLY A 24 -7.72 -8.50 -4.24
CA GLY A 24 -7.12 -9.20 -5.38
C GLY A 24 -7.41 -10.70 -5.36
N ARG A 25 -7.37 -11.34 -4.19
CA ARG A 25 -7.71 -12.77 -4.03
C ARG A 25 -9.16 -13.11 -4.32
N ALA A 26 -10.07 -12.13 -4.35
CA ALA A 26 -11.43 -12.36 -4.81
C ALA A 26 -11.50 -12.64 -6.32
N PHE A 27 -10.50 -12.18 -7.09
CA PHE A 27 -10.42 -12.36 -8.54
C PHE A 27 -9.34 -13.38 -8.93
N VAL A 28 -8.20 -13.35 -8.25
CA VAL A 28 -7.06 -14.26 -8.45
C VAL A 28 -6.78 -15.02 -7.15
N PRO A 29 -7.40 -16.20 -6.91
CA PRO A 29 -7.37 -16.87 -5.60
C PRO A 29 -5.97 -17.19 -5.05
N ARG A 30 -4.97 -17.34 -5.92
CA ARG A 30 -3.58 -17.65 -5.56
C ARG A 30 -2.65 -16.43 -5.51
N LEU A 31 -3.21 -15.22 -5.60
CA LEU A 31 -2.43 -13.99 -5.58
C LEU A 31 -1.55 -13.91 -4.32
N THR A 32 -0.25 -13.69 -4.53
CA THR A 32 0.72 -13.45 -3.47
C THR A 32 0.87 -11.95 -3.19
N GLY A 33 1.57 -11.62 -2.11
CA GLY A 33 1.88 -10.21 -1.81
C GLY A 33 2.74 -9.57 -2.91
N ASP A 34 3.68 -10.33 -3.48
CA ASP A 34 4.55 -9.85 -4.55
C ASP A 34 3.76 -9.64 -5.85
N ASP A 35 2.84 -10.55 -6.18
CA ASP A 35 1.95 -10.40 -7.34
C ASP A 35 1.07 -9.13 -7.23
N ALA A 36 0.64 -8.79 -6.02
CA ALA A 36 -0.17 -7.59 -5.78
C ALA A 36 0.60 -6.28 -6.05
N LEU A 37 1.94 -6.32 -6.07
CA LEU A 37 2.79 -5.20 -6.49
C LEU A 37 2.95 -5.10 -8.01
N GLN A 38 2.50 -6.12 -8.75
CA GLN A 38 2.55 -6.18 -10.21
C GLN A 38 1.16 -6.46 -10.81
N PRO A 39 0.14 -5.63 -10.51
CA PRO A 39 -1.23 -5.91 -10.93
C PRO A 39 -1.44 -5.89 -12.45
N ASN A 40 -0.50 -5.32 -13.21
CA ASN A 40 -0.54 -5.28 -14.68
C ASN A 40 -0.30 -6.67 -15.31
N ASP A 41 0.25 -7.63 -14.55
CA ASP A 41 0.42 -9.02 -15.00
C ASP A 41 -0.90 -9.81 -14.97
N TYR A 42 -1.94 -9.24 -14.33
CA TYR A 42 -3.26 -9.84 -14.15
C TYR A 42 -4.34 -8.90 -14.72
N PRO A 43 -4.84 -9.14 -15.95
CA PRO A 43 -5.89 -8.32 -16.55
C PRO A 43 -7.14 -8.16 -15.67
N GLU A 44 -7.42 -9.17 -14.83
CA GLU A 44 -8.52 -9.19 -13.85
C GLU A 44 -8.32 -8.21 -12.69
N LEU A 45 -7.08 -7.77 -12.43
CA LEU A 45 -6.74 -6.78 -11.41
C LEU A 45 -6.54 -5.40 -12.02
N GLU A 46 -5.82 -5.32 -13.15
CA GLU A 46 -5.56 -4.06 -13.85
C GLU A 46 -6.85 -3.32 -14.22
N ASN A 47 -7.84 -4.06 -14.73
CA ASN A 47 -9.11 -3.49 -15.20
C ASN A 47 -10.18 -3.44 -14.10
N ASN A 48 -9.84 -3.80 -12.85
CA ASN A 48 -10.81 -3.88 -11.77
C ASN A 48 -10.84 -2.60 -10.93
N PRO A 49 -11.91 -1.80 -11.00
CA PRO A 49 -11.94 -0.50 -10.33
C PRO A 49 -11.86 -0.62 -8.79
N HIS A 50 -12.37 -1.70 -8.20
CA HIS A 50 -12.28 -1.91 -6.75
C HIS A 50 -10.85 -2.22 -6.32
N PHE A 51 -10.17 -3.10 -7.06
CA PHE A 51 -8.76 -3.39 -6.79
C PHE A 51 -7.89 -2.15 -6.99
N ARG A 52 -8.05 -1.44 -8.12
CA ARG A 52 -7.30 -0.20 -8.42
C ARG A 52 -7.53 0.90 -7.38
N TYR A 53 -8.71 0.99 -6.80
CA TYR A 53 -9.00 1.94 -5.72
C TYR A 53 -8.22 1.61 -4.44
N GLU A 54 -8.25 0.35 -3.99
CA GLU A 54 -7.51 -0.07 -2.79
C GLU A 54 -5.98 0.05 -2.98
N GLU A 55 -5.49 -0.26 -4.19
CA GLU A 55 -4.10 -0.09 -4.58
C GLU A 55 -3.68 1.39 -4.58
N GLY A 56 -4.53 2.28 -5.11
CA GLY A 56 -4.29 3.72 -5.07
C GLY A 56 -4.21 4.29 -3.64
N ILE A 57 -5.01 3.78 -2.71
CA ILE A 57 -4.90 4.16 -1.28
C ILE A 57 -3.55 3.72 -0.72
N LEU A 58 -3.10 2.49 -1.01
CA LEU A 58 -1.80 2.00 -0.56
C LEU A 58 -0.66 2.89 -1.09
N ALA A 59 -0.69 3.24 -2.38
CA ALA A 59 0.28 4.13 -3.01
C ALA A 59 0.27 5.53 -2.35
N GLY A 60 -0.91 6.04 -2.00
CA GLY A 60 -1.06 7.30 -1.26
C GLY A 60 -0.43 7.26 0.14
N LEU A 61 -0.66 6.19 0.90
CA LEU A 61 -0.07 6.01 2.23
C LEU A 61 1.46 5.90 2.15
N GLN A 62 1.99 5.17 1.18
CA GLN A 62 3.43 5.04 0.96
C GLN A 62 4.06 6.37 0.54
N SER A 63 3.37 7.16 -0.30
CA SER A 63 3.81 8.50 -0.68
C SER A 63 3.86 9.43 0.53
N ALA A 64 2.85 9.40 1.39
CA ALA A 64 2.83 10.16 2.64
C ALA A 64 3.96 9.76 3.58
N GLN A 65 4.21 8.45 3.74
CA GLN A 65 5.32 7.94 4.54
C GLN A 65 6.68 8.41 4.01
N ALA A 66 6.90 8.38 2.69
CA ALA A 66 8.13 8.87 2.08
C ALA A 66 8.35 10.37 2.35
N ALA A 67 7.30 11.18 2.22
CA ALA A 67 7.36 12.62 2.48
C ALA A 67 7.65 12.93 3.96
N ILE A 68 6.99 12.24 4.89
CA ILE A 68 7.20 12.41 6.33
C ILE A 68 8.63 11.99 6.72
N ASN A 69 9.13 10.87 6.18
CA ASN A 69 10.50 10.44 6.39
C ASN A 69 11.54 11.45 5.89
N ALA A 70 11.27 12.13 4.77
CA ALA A 70 12.14 13.19 4.27
C ALA A 70 12.14 14.39 5.23
N LEU A 71 10.96 14.82 5.67
CA LEU A 71 10.80 15.95 6.60
C LEU A 71 11.54 15.70 7.92
N LEU A 72 11.40 14.51 8.52
CA LEU A 72 12.05 14.15 9.78
C LEU A 72 13.59 14.12 9.66
N LYS A 73 14.12 13.67 8.52
CA LYS A 73 15.56 13.70 8.26
C LYS A 73 16.12 15.11 8.17
N GLU A 74 15.37 16.05 7.60
CA GLU A 74 15.76 17.46 7.54
C GLU A 74 15.80 18.11 8.93
N GLU A 75 14.89 17.74 9.84
CA GLU A 75 14.86 18.25 11.22
C GLU A 75 15.98 17.68 12.12
N THR A 76 16.59 16.55 11.71
CA THR A 76 17.65 15.88 12.47
C THR A 76 19.06 16.36 12.07
N LEU A 77 19.18 17.22 11.05
CA LEU A 77 20.42 17.85 10.56
C LEU A 77 20.64 19.24 11.14
#